data_AF-A0A0Q5ZTN8-F1
#
_entry.id   AF-A0A0Q5ZTN8-F1
#
_cell.length_a   1.000
_cell.length_b   1.000
_cell.length_c   1.000
_cell.angle_alpha   90.00
_cell.angle_beta   90.00
_cell.angle_gamma   90.00
#
_symmetry.space_group_name_H-M   'P 1'
#
loop_
_entity.id
_entity.type
_entity.pdbx_description
1 polymer ?
#
loop_
_entity_poly.entity_id
_entity_poly.type
_entity_poly.pdbx_seq_one_letter_code
_entity_poly.pdbx_strand_id
1 'polypeptide(L)'
;MGGHYKNIKVTQDSVILTTGNTMTNRNQTWNKALSTKDKTELFGQLKINQLAFIKSSESLQAADGVDETFQVKTSRTSYVFVNAYNDGYNYRQLANFKAKLAKIIPEKYR
;
A
#
# COMPACT_ATOMS: atom_id res chain seq x y z
N MET A 1 18.26 -11.66 -12.61
CA MET A 1 17.35 -11.78 -11.46
C MET A 1 15.98 -11.24 -11.86
N GLY A 2 14.94 -12.04 -11.67
CA GLY A 2 13.58 -11.70 -12.02
C GLY A 2 12.73 -11.48 -10.79
N GLY A 3 12.12 -10.31 -10.67
CA GLY A 3 11.23 -9.97 -9.56
C GLY A 3 9.78 -10.02 -10.01
N HIS A 4 8.93 -10.66 -9.21
CA HIS A 4 7.50 -10.35 -9.23
C HIS A 4 7.27 -9.13 -8.37
N TYR A 5 6.50 -8.17 -8.86
CA TYR A 5 6.12 -7.00 -8.10
C TYR A 5 4.63 -6.75 -8.18
N LYS A 6 4.10 -6.17 -7.10
CA LYS A 6 2.74 -5.69 -7.00
C LYS A 6 2.78 -4.27 -6.46
N ASN A 7 2.36 -3.32 -7.28
CA ASN A 7 2.24 -1.92 -6.92
C ASN A 7 0.76 -1.55 -6.85
N ILE A 8 0.34 -0.98 -5.74
CA ILE A 8 -1.02 -0.42 -5.60
C ILE A 8 -0.88 1.06 -5.30
N LYS A 9 -1.31 1.88 -6.24
CA LYS A 9 -1.37 3.34 -6.10
C LYS A 9 -2.81 3.75 -5.83
N VAL A 10 -3.02 4.40 -4.69
CA VAL A 10 -4.32 4.96 -4.29
C VAL A 10 -4.22 6.48 -4.28
N THR A 11 -5.14 7.13 -4.97
CA THR A 11 -5.31 8.59 -4.97
C THR A 11 -6.68 8.94 -4.39
N GLN A 12 -6.98 10.23 -4.24
CA GLN A 12 -8.32 10.63 -3.82
C GLN A 12 -9.40 10.23 -4.84
N ASP A 13 -9.05 9.98 -6.10
CA ASP A 13 -10.02 9.76 -7.17
C ASP A 13 -10.01 8.35 -7.73
N SER A 14 -8.94 7.60 -7.53
CA SER A 14 -8.79 6.27 -8.13
C SER A 14 -7.83 5.35 -7.39
N VAL A 15 -8.00 4.06 -7.64
CA VAL A 15 -7.04 2.99 -7.32
C VAL A 15 -6.49 2.45 -8.63
N ILE A 16 -5.17 2.32 -8.70
CA ILE A 16 -4.45 1.70 -9.81
C ILE A 16 -3.61 0.58 -9.22
N LEU A 17 -3.81 -0.63 -9.69
CA LEU A 17 -3.03 -1.81 -9.34
C LEU A 17 -2.22 -2.25 -10.55
N THR A 18 -0.93 -2.43 -10.37
CA THR A 18 -0.02 -2.96 -11.39
C THR A 18 0.71 -4.16 -10.82
N THR A 19 0.54 -5.32 -11.44
CA THR A 19 1.30 -6.54 -11.13
C THR A 19 2.15 -6.90 -12.32
N GLY A 20 3.38 -7.32 -12.10
CA GLY A 20 4.25 -7.70 -13.21
C GLY A 20 5.37 -8.64 -12.81
N ASN A 21 6.00 -9.20 -13.84
CA ASN A 21 7.21 -10.01 -13.72
C ASN A 21 8.29 -9.37 -14.60
N THR A 22 9.39 -8.96 -13.99
CA THR A 22 10.47 -8.23 -14.69
C THR A 22 11.27 -9.09 -15.67
N MET A 23 11.15 -10.43 -15.63
CA MET A 23 11.77 -11.32 -16.63
C MET A 23 10.96 -11.41 -17.92
N THR A 24 9.64 -11.32 -17.82
CA THR A 24 8.74 -11.58 -18.96
C THR A 24 8.19 -10.30 -19.58
N ASN A 25 8.46 -9.12 -18.99
CA ASN A 25 7.88 -7.83 -19.35
C ASN A 25 6.34 -7.84 -19.44
N ARG A 26 5.68 -8.81 -18.79
CA ARG A 26 4.24 -8.90 -18.71
C ARG A 26 3.76 -8.15 -17.48
N ASN A 27 3.04 -7.06 -17.73
CA ASN A 27 2.39 -6.27 -16.68
C ASN A 27 0.87 -6.33 -16.90
N GLN A 28 0.13 -6.52 -15.81
CA GLN A 28 -1.31 -6.36 -15.78
C GLN A 28 -1.64 -5.13 -14.95
N THR A 29 -2.47 -4.25 -15.49
CA THR A 29 -2.94 -3.05 -14.80
C THR A 29 -4.46 -3.13 -14.64
N TRP A 30 -4.93 -2.85 -13.44
CA TRP A 30 -6.33 -2.67 -13.11
C TRP A 30 -6.53 -1.28 -12.52
N ASN A 31 -7.57 -0.57 -12.97
CA ASN A 31 -7.91 0.74 -12.46
C ASN A 31 -9.39 0.82 -12.08
N LYS A 32 -9.69 1.60 -11.05
CA LYS A 32 -11.06 1.89 -10.62
C LYS A 32 -11.16 3.31 -10.08
N ALA A 33 -12.17 4.05 -10.51
CA ALA A 33 -12.53 5.33 -9.89
C ALA A 33 -13.18 5.11 -8.52
N LEU A 34 -12.81 5.92 -7.53
CA LEU A 34 -13.34 5.85 -6.18
C LEU A 34 -14.63 6.67 -6.06
N SER A 35 -15.69 6.03 -5.57
CA SER A 35 -16.90 6.73 -5.16
C SER A 35 -16.67 7.53 -3.87
N THR A 36 -17.55 8.50 -3.56
CA THR A 36 -17.49 9.24 -2.29
C THR A 36 -17.49 8.29 -1.08
N LYS A 37 -18.28 7.20 -1.15
CA LYS A 37 -18.30 6.16 -0.11
C LYS A 37 -16.94 5.48 0.05
N ASP A 38 -16.31 5.08 -1.07
CA ASP A 38 -14.99 4.44 -1.03
C ASP A 38 -13.93 5.39 -0.44
N LYS A 39 -13.98 6.68 -0.79
CA LYS A 39 -13.07 7.71 -0.25
C LYS A 39 -13.23 7.85 1.26
N THR A 40 -14.47 7.96 1.76
CA THR A 40 -14.74 8.06 3.19
C THR A 40 -14.29 6.80 3.93
N GLU A 41 -14.55 5.61 3.37
CA GLU A 41 -14.14 4.35 3.97
C GLU A 41 -12.60 4.25 4.06
N LEU A 42 -11.89 4.51 2.97
CA LEU A 42 -10.42 4.43 2.90
C LEU A 42 -9.74 5.49 3.76
N PHE A 43 -10.07 6.77 3.58
CA PHE A 43 -9.30 7.87 4.14
C PHE A 43 -9.86 8.45 5.44
N GLY A 44 -11.14 8.26 5.74
CA GLY A 44 -11.81 8.92 6.86
C GLY A 44 -11.26 8.56 8.24
N GLN A 45 -10.54 7.44 8.37
CA GLN A 45 -9.93 6.99 9.62
C GLN A 45 -8.41 7.14 9.66
N LEU A 46 -7.79 7.67 8.58
CA LEU A 46 -6.35 7.82 8.50
C LEU A 46 -5.91 9.06 9.29
N LYS A 47 -5.11 8.86 10.34
CA LYS A 47 -4.63 9.96 11.19
C LYS A 47 -3.25 10.40 10.72
N ILE A 48 -3.21 11.34 9.78
CA ILE A 48 -1.97 11.82 9.13
C ILE A 48 -0.91 12.27 10.15
N ASN A 49 -1.31 12.98 11.20
CA ASN A 49 -0.41 13.44 12.26
C ASN A 49 0.22 12.29 13.08
N GLN A 50 -0.38 11.10 13.05
CA GLN A 50 0.13 9.92 13.75
C GLN A 50 1.06 9.06 12.88
N LEU A 51 1.14 9.33 11.57
CA LEU A 51 2.01 8.59 10.66
C LEU A 51 3.49 8.73 11.04
N ALA A 52 3.89 9.86 11.62
CA ALA A 52 5.26 10.09 12.07
C ALA A 52 5.71 9.17 13.21
N PHE A 53 4.78 8.52 13.93
CA PHE A 53 5.10 7.61 15.03
C PHE A 53 5.26 6.15 14.57
N ILE A 54 4.88 5.82 13.34
CA ILE A 54 5.01 4.47 12.80
C ILE A 54 6.48 4.17 12.55
N LYS A 55 6.96 3.05 13.10
CA LYS A 55 8.34 2.60 12.93
C LYS A 55 8.46 1.59 11.80
N SER A 56 9.41 1.84 10.90
CA SER A 56 9.90 0.84 9.95
C SER A 56 10.73 -0.22 10.67
N SER A 57 10.86 -1.40 10.08
CA SER A 57 11.85 -2.39 10.48
C SER A 57 12.91 -2.60 9.40
N GLU A 58 13.85 -3.49 9.68
CA GLU A 58 14.88 -3.89 8.73
C GLU A 58 14.27 -4.53 7.47
N SER A 59 15.00 -4.42 6.36
CA SER A 59 14.68 -5.08 5.10
C SER A 59 14.93 -6.59 5.23
N LEU A 60 14.02 -7.39 4.68
CA LEU A 60 14.11 -8.84 4.63
C LEU A 60 14.79 -9.34 3.35
N GLN A 61 15.14 -8.45 2.41
CA GLN A 61 15.75 -8.83 1.13
C GLN A 61 17.09 -9.58 1.30
N ALA A 62 17.83 -9.28 2.37
CA ALA A 62 19.08 -9.98 2.69
C ALA A 62 18.87 -11.45 3.10
N ALA A 63 17.65 -11.83 3.48
CA ALA A 63 17.27 -13.16 3.93
C ALA A 63 16.28 -13.85 2.97
N ASP A 64 16.31 -13.50 1.68
CA ASP A 64 15.36 -13.98 0.64
C ASP A 64 13.87 -13.63 0.94
N GLY A 65 13.62 -12.65 1.81
CA GLY A 65 12.28 -12.16 2.12
C GLY A 65 11.83 -11.04 1.18
N VAL A 66 10.51 -10.85 1.11
CA VAL A 66 9.88 -9.75 0.35
C VAL A 66 9.61 -8.59 1.28
N ASP A 67 10.08 -7.40 0.92
CA ASP A 67 9.76 -6.18 1.66
C ASP A 67 8.38 -5.64 1.30
N GLU A 68 7.66 -5.19 2.32
CA GLU A 68 6.52 -4.31 2.17
C GLU A 68 6.97 -2.85 2.33
N THR A 69 6.76 -2.05 1.28
CA THR A 69 6.92 -0.61 1.34
C THR A 69 5.56 0.09 1.27
N PHE A 70 5.24 0.90 2.27
CA PHE A 70 4.04 1.73 2.30
C PHE A 70 4.44 3.20 2.24
N GLN A 71 3.98 3.92 1.21
CA GLN A 71 4.26 5.34 1.05
C GLN A 71 2.98 6.17 1.15
N VAL A 72 2.99 7.17 2.03
CA VAL A 72 1.92 8.17 2.12
C VAL A 72 2.47 9.51 1.71
N LYS A 73 1.99 10.03 0.57
CA LYS A 73 2.32 11.38 0.10
C LYS A 73 1.16 12.32 0.43
N THR A 74 1.48 13.38 1.17
CA THR A 74 0.57 14.49 1.45
C THR A 74 1.02 15.73 0.67
N SER A 75 0.25 16.82 0.73
CA SER A 75 0.65 18.10 0.14
C SER A 75 1.89 18.72 0.80
N ARG A 76 2.19 18.35 2.05
CA ARG A 76 3.27 18.97 2.85
C ARG A 76 4.48 18.07 3.05
N THR A 77 4.29 16.75 3.05
CA THR A 77 5.33 15.79 3.39
C THR A 77 5.07 14.42 2.76
N SER A 78 6.10 13.57 2.71
CA SER A 78 6.03 12.18 2.29
C SER A 78 6.55 11.29 3.41
N TYR A 79 5.77 10.27 3.77
CA TYR A 79 6.16 9.22 4.70
C TYR A 79 6.44 7.94 3.93
N VAL A 80 7.53 7.25 4.27
CA VAL A 80 7.90 5.95 3.69
C VAL A 80 8.14 4.99 4.83
N PHE A 81 7.46 3.85 4.78
CA PHE A 81 7.52 2.80 5.79
C PHE A 81 7.98 1.51 5.14
N VAL A 82 8.98 0.86 5.72
CA VAL A 82 9.47 -0.45 5.28
C VAL A 82 9.15 -1.46 6.38
N ASN A 83 8.43 -2.52 6.03
CA ASN A 83 8.06 -3.62 6.93
C ASN A 83 7.43 -3.15 8.26
N ALA A 84 6.70 -2.03 8.22
CA ALA A 84 6.16 -1.38 9.41
C ALA A 84 5.05 -2.17 10.10
N TYR A 85 4.61 -3.30 9.53
CA TYR A 85 3.72 -4.25 10.21
C TYR A 85 4.32 -4.79 11.53
N ASN A 86 5.64 -4.70 11.70
CA ASN A 86 6.33 -5.02 12.95
C ASN A 86 6.02 -4.02 14.09
N ASP A 87 5.51 -2.82 13.79
CA ASP A 87 4.99 -1.88 14.78
C ASP A 87 3.50 -2.18 15.10
N GLY A 88 3.25 -3.17 15.95
CA GLY A 88 1.90 -3.64 16.28
C GLY A 88 0.97 -2.61 16.93
N TYR A 89 1.50 -1.46 17.37
CA TYR A 89 0.70 -0.39 17.98
C TYR A 89 0.33 0.68 16.94
N ASN A 90 1.30 1.32 16.29
CA ASN A 90 1.04 2.46 15.40
C ASN A 90 0.62 2.03 13.98
N TYR A 91 0.97 0.82 13.54
CA TYR A 91 0.65 0.31 12.19
C TYR A 91 -0.84 0.00 11.99
N ARG A 92 -1.63 -0.14 13.06
CA ARG A 92 -3.05 -0.55 12.99
C ARG A 92 -3.87 0.27 12.00
N GLN A 93 -3.59 1.57 11.88
CA GLN A 93 -4.26 2.43 10.89
C GLN A 93 -3.94 2.05 9.44
N LEU A 94 -2.70 1.67 9.13
CA LEU A 94 -2.28 1.21 7.81
C LEU A 94 -2.82 -0.20 7.52
N ALA A 95 -2.86 -1.08 8.53
CA ALA A 95 -3.50 -2.38 8.43
C ALA A 95 -4.99 -2.26 8.08
N ASN A 96 -5.72 -1.37 8.77
CA ASN A 96 -7.12 -1.10 8.50
C ASN A 96 -7.34 -0.51 7.09
N PHE A 97 -6.45 0.39 6.66
CA PHE A 97 -6.48 0.92 5.29
C PHE A 97 -6.32 -0.20 4.26
N LYS A 98 -5.33 -1.09 4.43
CA LYS A 98 -5.11 -2.25 3.55
C LYS A 98 -6.32 -3.18 3.52
N ALA A 99 -6.91 -3.48 4.69
CA ALA A 99 -8.08 -4.35 4.78
C ALA A 99 -9.29 -3.79 4.01
N LYS A 100 -9.52 -2.47 4.08
CA LYS A 100 -10.58 -1.80 3.32
C LYS A 100 -10.26 -1.75 1.83
N LEU A 101 -9.01 -1.46 1.48
CA LEU A 101 -8.54 -1.46 0.09
C LEU A 101 -8.71 -2.84 -0.56
N ALA A 102 -8.45 -3.91 0.18
CA ALA A 102 -8.66 -5.28 -0.29
C ALA A 102 -10.13 -5.51 -0.71
N LYS A 103 -11.11 -4.95 0.00
CA LYS A 103 -12.54 -5.06 -0.37
C LYS A 103 -12.87 -4.40 -1.71
N ILE A 104 -12.11 -3.37 -2.09
CA ILE A 104 -12.28 -2.63 -3.36
C ILE A 104 -11.61 -3.34 -4.52
N ILE A 105 -10.49 -4.02 -4.27
CA ILE A 105 -9.70 -4.74 -5.29
C ILE A 105 -10.35 -6.11 -5.58
N PRO A 106 -10.55 -6.47 -6.86
CA PRO A 106 -11.07 -7.78 -7.26
C PRO A 106 -10.16 -8.93 -6.78
N GLU A 107 -10.75 -10.08 -6.43
CA GLU A 107 -10.02 -11.24 -5.90
C GLU A 107 -8.90 -11.73 -6.80
N LYS A 108 -9.09 -11.69 -8.12
CA LYS A 108 -8.04 -12.05 -9.10
C LYS A 108 -6.75 -11.22 -9.01
N TYR A 109 -6.78 -10.10 -8.29
CA TYR A 109 -5.63 -9.22 -8.06
C TYR A 109 -5.27 -9.07 -6.57
N ARG A 110 -5.98 -9.76 -5.66
CA ARG A 110 -5.59 -9.84 -4.24
C ARG A 110 -4.39 -10.76 -4.10
#